data_AF-A0A2V9AYA4-F1
#
_entry.id   AF-A0A2V9AYA4-F1
#
_cell.length_a   1.000
_cell.length_b   1.000
_cell.length_c   1.000
_cell.angle_alpha   90.00
_cell.angle_beta   90.00
_cell.angle_gamma   90.00
#
_symmetry.space_group_name_H-M   'P 1'
#
loop_
_entity.id
_entity.type
_entity.pdbx_description
1 polymer ?
#
loop_
_entity_poly.entity_id
_entity_poly.type
_entity_poly.pdbx_seq_one_letter_code
_entity_poly.pdbx_strand_id
1 'polypeptide(L)'
;MAAQWRPTHSPEKHQKHVVFAAITKEGPVSIRAVSSETGKVESELAPKETFDTVVRAAGWMPDNRYVAFGDIRTGTSNLWAHPAIGSGAEKQITHFISGVVWNFQYSPDGKLVALSRGTNQSDAVLFTNTK
;
A
#
# COMPACT_ATOMS: atom_id res chain seq x y z
N MET A 1 5.66 -1.07 -19.32
CA MET A 1 5.90 -1.65 -17.98
C MET A 1 4.59 -2.20 -17.45
N ALA A 2 4.45 -3.52 -17.34
CA ALA A 2 3.25 -4.12 -16.77
C ALA A 2 3.36 -4.01 -15.24
N ALA A 3 2.50 -3.18 -14.63
CA ALA A 3 2.35 -3.18 -13.20
C ALA A 3 1.72 -4.52 -12.79
N GLN A 4 2.44 -5.30 -11.98
CA GLN A 4 1.98 -6.58 -11.48
C GLN A 4 0.99 -6.31 -10.34
N TRP A 5 -0.28 -6.18 -10.71
CA TRP A 5 -1.38 -5.90 -9.79
C TRP A 5 -1.79 -7.16 -9.03
N ARG A 6 -1.91 -7.07 -7.70
CA ARG A 6 -2.39 -8.18 -6.86
C ARG A 6 -3.66 -7.76 -6.13
N PRO A 7 -4.87 -8.12 -6.61
CA PRO A 7 -6.07 -7.94 -5.81
C PRO A 7 -5.91 -8.72 -4.50
N THR A 8 -6.26 -8.10 -3.37
CA THR A 8 -6.28 -8.79 -2.06
C THR A 8 -7.72 -8.93 -1.60
N HIS A 9 -8.09 -10.16 -1.27
CA HIS A 9 -9.40 -10.48 -0.74
C HIS A 9 -9.39 -10.31 0.78
N SER A 10 -10.53 -9.90 1.34
CA SER A 10 -10.77 -9.94 2.78
C SER A 10 -10.58 -11.37 3.31
N PRO A 11 -9.76 -11.60 4.36
CA PRO A 11 -9.46 -12.94 4.89
C PRO A 11 -10.65 -13.77 5.41
N GLU A 12 -11.84 -13.19 5.63
CA GLU A 12 -13.02 -13.99 5.99
C GLU A 12 -13.81 -14.47 4.77
N LYS A 13 -14.15 -15.77 4.76
CA LYS A 13 -14.91 -16.46 3.70
C LYS A 13 -16.33 -15.88 3.45
N HIS A 14 -16.80 -14.91 4.23
CA HIS A 14 -18.20 -14.46 4.23
C HIS A 14 -18.46 -12.95 4.05
N GLN A 15 -17.45 -12.10 3.75
CA GLN A 15 -17.72 -10.70 3.41
C GLN A 15 -16.99 -10.17 2.16
N LYS A 16 -17.70 -10.27 1.03
CA LYS A 16 -18.18 -9.24 0.08
C LYS A 16 -17.32 -8.03 -0.32
N HIS A 17 -16.04 -7.92 0.01
CA HIS A 17 -15.27 -6.71 -0.35
C HIS A 17 -13.91 -7.03 -0.98
N VAL A 18 -13.55 -6.26 -2.01
CA VAL A 18 -12.24 -6.27 -2.68
C VAL A 18 -11.60 -4.91 -2.49
N VAL A 19 -10.33 -4.87 -2.07
CA VAL A 19 -9.56 -3.63 -2.06
C VAL A 19 -8.56 -3.63 -3.19
N PHE A 20 -8.51 -2.52 -3.90
CA PHE A 20 -7.50 -2.27 -4.92
C PHE A 20 -6.99 -0.83 -4.85
N ALA A 21 -5.71 -0.68 -5.15
CA ALA A 21 -5.13 0.60 -5.48
C ALA A 21 -5.48 0.92 -6.95
N ALA A 22 -6.28 1.95 -7.20
CA ALA A 22 -6.66 2.47 -8.50
C ALA A 22 -5.90 3.76 -8.80
N ILE A 23 -5.25 3.87 -9.96
CA ILE A 23 -4.75 5.16 -10.44
C ILE A 23 -5.98 6.01 -10.81
N THR A 24 -6.18 7.17 -10.20
CA THR A 24 -7.27 8.07 -10.59
C THR A 24 -6.93 8.76 -11.92
N LYS A 25 -7.95 9.21 -12.66
CA LYS A 25 -7.74 9.94 -13.92
C LYS A 25 -7.01 11.27 -13.69
N GLU A 26 -7.13 11.82 -12.49
CA GLU A 26 -6.61 13.11 -12.06
C GLU A 26 -5.20 13.02 -11.44
N GLY A 27 -4.60 11.82 -11.36
CA GLY A 27 -3.19 11.65 -10.98
C GLY A 27 -2.95 10.62 -9.87
N PRO A 28 -3.31 10.90 -8.61
CA PRO A 28 -2.87 10.06 -7.49
C PRO A 28 -3.54 8.68 -7.50
N VAL A 29 -2.84 7.71 -6.92
CA VAL A 29 -3.42 6.38 -6.66
C VAL A 29 -4.40 6.49 -5.49
N SER A 30 -5.65 6.09 -5.69
CA SER A 30 -6.65 5.91 -4.63
C SER A 30 -6.75 4.46 -4.20
N ILE A 31 -6.99 4.20 -2.93
CA ILE A 31 -7.34 2.87 -2.44
C ILE A 31 -8.87 2.80 -2.41
N ARG A 32 -9.44 1.84 -3.14
CA ARG A 32 -10.88 1.65 -3.22
C ARG A 32 -11.27 0.33 -2.57
N ALA A 33 -12.26 0.39 -1.68
CA ALA A 33 -13.00 -0.78 -1.23
C ALA A 33 -14.26 -0.90 -2.07
N VAL A 34 -14.44 -2.05 -2.71
CA VAL A 34 -15.54 -2.34 -3.62
C VAL A 34 -16.28 -3.57 -3.17
N SER A 35 -17.61 -3.48 -3.18
CA SER A 35 -18.50 -4.62 -3.00
C SER A 35 -18.22 -5.67 -4.07
N SER A 36 -17.82 -6.87 -3.67
CA SER A 36 -17.61 -8.00 -4.57
C SER A 36 -18.92 -8.55 -5.15
N GLU A 37 -20.07 -8.18 -4.58
CA GLU A 37 -21.39 -8.59 -5.08
C GLU A 37 -21.97 -7.59 -6.07
N THR A 38 -21.88 -6.29 -5.75
CA THR A 38 -22.55 -5.24 -6.54
C THR A 38 -21.59 -4.50 -7.46
N GLY A 39 -20.28 -4.66 -7.27
CA GLY A 39 -19.26 -3.88 -7.97
C GLY A 39 -19.21 -2.40 -7.55
N LYS A 40 -20.01 -1.98 -6.57
CA LYS A 40 -20.09 -0.59 -6.12
C LYS A 40 -18.89 -0.23 -5.24
N VAL A 41 -18.29 0.93 -5.47
CA VAL A 41 -17.31 1.55 -4.58
C VAL A 41 -18.02 1.98 -3.29
N GLU A 42 -17.59 1.40 -2.17
CA GLU A 42 -18.13 1.66 -0.83
C GLU A 42 -17.20 2.56 -0.03
N SER A 43 -15.93 2.60 -0.39
CA SER A 43 -14.94 3.53 0.16
C SER A 43 -13.92 3.88 -0.90
N GLU A 44 -13.56 5.15 -0.99
CA GLU A 44 -12.44 5.64 -1.79
C GLU A 44 -11.57 6.52 -0.90
N LEU A 45 -10.38 6.01 -0.59
CA LEU A 45 -9.33 6.80 0.01
C LEU A 45 -8.51 7.42 -1.12
N ALA A 46 -8.57 8.74 -1.25
CA ALA A 46 -7.61 9.51 -2.02
C ALA A 46 -6.54 10.03 -1.04
N PRO A 47 -5.39 9.35 -0.90
CA PRO A 47 -4.35 9.79 0.03
C PRO A 47 -3.84 11.16 -0.43
N LYS A 48 -3.65 12.08 0.52
CA LYS A 48 -3.05 13.39 0.23
C LYS A 48 -1.56 13.20 -0.06
N GLU A 49 -1.16 13.55 -1.28
CA GLU A 49 0.19 13.81 -1.86
C GLU A 49 1.38 12.87 -1.54
N THR A 50 1.27 11.98 -0.57
CA THR A 50 2.38 11.21 -0.01
C THR A 50 2.41 9.76 -0.49
N PHE A 51 1.39 9.35 -1.28
CA PHE A 51 1.37 8.06 -1.94
C PHE A 51 2.45 8.01 -3.02
N ASP A 52 3.67 7.71 -2.59
CA ASP A 52 4.81 7.49 -3.44
C ASP A 52 4.48 6.34 -4.39
N THR A 53 4.41 6.65 -5.67
CA THR A 53 4.14 5.70 -6.76
C THR A 53 5.12 4.52 -6.82
N VAL A 54 6.24 4.60 -6.09
CA VAL A 54 7.25 3.55 -5.93
C VAL A 54 6.78 2.47 -4.93
N VAL A 55 6.03 2.83 -3.88
CA VAL A 55 5.55 1.88 -2.86
C VAL A 55 4.10 1.50 -3.14
N ARG A 56 3.91 0.43 -3.91
CA ARG A 56 2.58 -0.05 -4.34
C ARG A 56 1.94 -1.08 -3.40
N ALA A 57 2.47 -1.22 -2.19
CA ALA A 57 2.00 -2.22 -1.24
C ALA A 57 0.78 -1.68 -0.47
N ALA A 58 -0.37 -2.31 -0.70
CA ALA A 58 -1.58 -2.12 0.09
C ALA A 58 -2.27 -3.48 0.31
N GLY A 59 -2.91 -3.66 1.45
CA GLY A 59 -3.58 -4.92 1.79
C GLY A 59 -4.43 -4.81 3.04
N TRP A 60 -5.42 -5.70 3.15
CA TRP A 60 -6.28 -5.80 4.32
C TRP A 60 -5.49 -6.13 5.58
N MET A 61 -5.85 -5.49 6.68
CA MET A 61 -5.52 -6.00 8.00
C MET A 61 -6.36 -7.26 8.29
N PRO A 62 -5.83 -8.25 9.02
CA PRO A 62 -6.53 -9.51 9.29
C PRO A 62 -7.87 -9.37 10.03
N ASP A 63 -8.10 -8.24 10.68
CA ASP A 63 -9.35 -7.93 11.37
C ASP A 63 -10.44 -7.35 10.45
N ASN A 64 -10.17 -7.20 9.14
CA ASN A 64 -11.06 -6.66 8.11
C ASN A 64 -11.59 -5.25 8.36
N ARG A 65 -11.07 -4.54 9.37
CA ARG A 65 -11.52 -3.17 9.70
C ARG A 65 -10.68 -2.10 9.02
N TYR A 66 -9.47 -2.45 8.61
CA TYR A 66 -8.48 -1.51 8.11
C TYR A 66 -7.81 -2.02 6.84
N VAL A 67 -7.38 -1.08 6.00
CA VAL A 67 -6.43 -1.32 4.92
C VAL A 67 -5.10 -0.71 5.34
N ALA A 68 -4.07 -1.55 5.35
CA ALA A 68 -2.69 -1.11 5.53
C ALA A 68 -2.08 -0.75 4.17
N PHE A 69 -1.20 0.25 4.14
CA PHE A 69 -0.47 0.67 2.95
C PHE A 69 0.87 1.30 3.33
N GLY A 70 1.83 1.27 2.42
CA GLY A 70 3.10 1.98 2.57
C GLY A 70 2.98 3.44 2.17
N ASP A 71 3.60 4.33 2.94
CA ASP A 71 3.53 5.78 2.73
C ASP A 71 4.85 6.47 3.19
N ILE A 72 5.27 7.52 2.47
CA ILE A 72 6.46 8.33 2.76
C ILE A 72 6.01 9.76 3.10
N ARG A 73 5.69 10.00 4.37
CA ARG A 73 5.26 11.33 4.84
C ARG A 73 6.39 12.24 5.30
N THR A 74 7.45 11.64 5.84
CA THR A 74 8.56 12.35 6.49
C THR A 74 9.92 11.94 5.91
N GLY A 75 9.94 11.52 4.64
CA GLY A 75 11.16 11.07 3.94
C GLY A 75 11.58 9.62 4.23
N THR A 76 10.89 8.91 5.12
CA THR A 76 11.06 7.46 5.32
C THR A 76 9.75 6.72 5.13
N SER A 77 9.81 5.58 4.44
CA SER A 77 8.65 4.72 4.21
C SER A 77 8.22 4.00 5.48
N ASN A 78 6.93 4.09 5.78
CA ASN A 78 6.29 3.42 6.90
C ASN A 78 4.95 2.82 6.48
N LEU A 79 4.48 1.81 7.22
CA LEU A 79 3.12 1.33 7.07
C LEU A 79 2.15 2.24 7.83
N TRP A 80 1.04 2.55 7.18
CA TRP A 80 -0.10 3.28 7.70
C TRP A 80 -1.36 2.44 7.51
N ALA A 81 -2.37 2.68 8.33
CA ALA A 81 -3.66 2.00 8.26
C ALA A 81 -4.78 3.04 8.20
N HIS A 82 -5.72 2.83 7.27
CA HIS A 82 -6.95 3.61 7.16
C HIS A 82 -8.16 2.69 7.37
N PRO A 83 -9.26 3.15 7.99
CA PRO A 83 -10.51 2.38 8.05
C PRO A 83 -10.93 1.91 6.65
N ALA A 84 -11.24 0.63 6.50
CA ALA A 84 -11.58 0.10 5.18
C ALA A 84 -12.90 0.67 4.65
N ILE A 85 -13.84 0.96 5.55
CA ILE A 85 -15.18 1.49 5.24
C ILE A 85 -15.39 2.76 6.08
N GLY A 86 -15.97 3.78 5.45
CA GLY A 86 -16.32 5.04 6.10
C GLY A 86 -15.14 6.01 6.26
N SER A 87 -15.34 7.04 7.07
CA SER A 87 -14.34 8.07 7.38
C SER A 87 -13.68 7.80 8.73
N GLY A 88 -12.39 8.07 8.83
CA GLY A 88 -11.68 8.05 10.10
C GLY A 88 -10.21 8.42 9.93
N ALA A 89 -9.54 8.64 11.07
CA ALA A 89 -8.14 9.02 11.07
C ALA A 89 -7.25 7.82 10.71
N GLU A 90 -6.24 8.09 9.88
CA GLU A 90 -5.17 7.15 9.58
C GLU A 90 -4.29 6.94 10.83
N LYS A 91 -3.74 5.74 10.95
CA LYS A 91 -2.85 5.35 12.04
C LYS A 91 -1.53 4.87 11.49
N GLN A 92 -0.44 5.40 12.00
CA GLN A 92 0.90 4.90 11.69
C GLN A 92 1.13 3.56 12.42
N ILE A 93 1.59 2.55 11.69
CA ILE A 93 1.82 1.19 12.20
C ILE A 93 3.30 0.96 12.51
N THR A 94 4.19 1.47 11.66
CA THR A 94 5.65 1.36 11.84
C THR A 94 6.29 2.73 12.00
N HIS A 95 7.44 2.77 12.67
CA HIS A 95 8.18 4.00 12.98
C HIS A 95 9.65 3.88 12.57
N PHE A 96 9.88 3.50 11.32
CA PHE A 96 11.20 3.42 10.72
C PHE A 96 11.78 4.81 10.47
N ILE A 97 13.11 4.90 10.61
CA ILE A 97 13.90 6.12 10.41
C ILE A 97 14.76 6.10 9.14
N SER A 98 14.76 5.00 8.39
CA SER A 98 15.46 4.86 7.11
C SER A 98 14.89 3.75 6.24
N GLY A 99 15.24 3.77 4.96
CA GLY A 99 14.85 2.75 3.99
C GLY A 99 13.41 2.86 3.46
N VAL A 100 13.09 1.94 2.57
CA VAL A 100 11.82 1.85 1.83
C VAL A 100 11.19 0.50 2.13
N VAL A 101 9.89 0.47 2.42
CA VAL A 101 9.10 -0.77 2.48
C VAL A 101 8.60 -1.05 1.07
N TRP A 102 9.08 -2.11 0.44
CA TRP A 102 8.65 -2.47 -0.92
C TRP A 102 7.39 -3.34 -0.91
N ASN A 103 7.27 -4.22 0.08
CA ASN A 103 6.13 -5.11 0.21
C ASN A 103 5.91 -5.53 1.66
N PHE A 104 4.70 -5.95 1.97
CA PHE A 104 4.35 -6.50 3.28
C PHE A 104 3.24 -7.54 3.18
N GLN A 105 3.16 -8.41 4.20
CA GLN A 105 2.03 -9.33 4.36
C GLN A 105 1.84 -9.67 5.84
N TYR A 106 0.59 -9.61 6.31
CA TYR A 106 0.24 -10.08 7.65
C TYR A 106 0.19 -11.61 7.71
N SER A 107 0.54 -12.17 8.86
CA SER A 107 0.24 -13.57 9.16
C SER A 107 -1.27 -13.79 9.21
N PRO A 108 -1.78 -15.00 8.91
CA PRO A 108 -3.22 -15.27 8.94
C PRO A 108 -3.88 -14.99 10.29
N ASP A 109 -3.15 -15.17 11.40
CA ASP A 109 -3.60 -14.87 12.75
C ASP A 109 -3.42 -13.39 13.16
N GLY A 110 -2.84 -12.58 12.28
CA GLY A 110 -2.56 -11.15 12.45
C GLY A 110 -1.57 -10.77 13.54
N LYS A 111 -0.84 -11.74 14.10
CA LYS A 111 0.15 -11.46 15.14
C LYS A 111 1.47 -10.95 14.60
N LEU A 112 1.77 -11.22 13.33
CA LEU A 112 3.03 -10.87 12.69
C LEU A 112 2.80 -10.15 11.36
N VAL A 113 3.77 -9.35 10.97
CA VAL A 113 3.87 -8.76 9.63
C VAL A 113 5.25 -9.05 9.06
N ALA A 114 5.27 -9.68 7.89
CA ALA A 114 6.48 -9.83 7.08
C ALA A 114 6.66 -8.60 6.20
N LEU A 115 7.90 -8.12 6.06
CA LEU A 115 8.25 -6.93 5.31
C LEU A 115 9.45 -7.21 4.40
N SER A 116 9.40 -6.75 3.15
CA SER A 116 10.61 -6.52 2.37
C SER A 116 10.97 -5.04 2.44
N ARG A 117 12.13 -4.73 3.03
CA ARG A 117 12.60 -3.34 3.17
C ARG A 117 14.11 -3.22 2.97
N GLY A 118 14.56 -2.04 2.60
CA GLY A 118 15.97 -1.73 2.43
C GLY A 118 16.17 -0.36 1.81
N THR A 119 17.37 -0.11 1.30
CA THR A 119 17.70 1.15 0.61
C THR A 119 17.99 0.84 -0.86
N ASN A 120 17.54 1.69 -1.77
CA ASN A 120 18.06 1.66 -3.13
C ASN A 120 19.50 2.18 -3.08
N GLN A 121 20.45 1.34 -3.47
CA GLN A 121 21.83 1.76 -3.65
C GLN A 121 22.11 1.73 -5.15
N SER A 122 22.40 2.90 -5.71
CA SER A 122 22.82 3.04 -7.10
C SER A 122 24.21 3.64 -7.10
N ASP A 123 25.11 3.02 -7.84
CA ASP A 123 26.43 3.57 -8.13
C ASP A 123 26.51 3.89 -9.62
N ALA A 124 27.13 5.00 -9.96
CA ALA A 124 27.25 5.46 -11.34
C ALA A 124 28.70 5.31 -11.79
N VAL A 125 28.94 4.42 -12.76
CA VAL A 125 30.25 4.30 -13.39
C VAL A 125 30.23 5.04 -14.72
N LEU A 126 31.10 6.03 -14.85
CA LEU A 126 31.32 6.74 -16.11
C LEU A 126 32.40 6.00 -16.91
N PHE A 127 32.04 5.51 -18.09
CA PHE A 127 33.03 5.09 -19.08
C PHE A 127 33.36 6.27 -19.98
N THR A 128 34.61 6.71 -19.98
CA THR A 128 35.14 7.66 -20.96
C THR A 128 36.03 6.92 -21.93
N ASN A 129 35.85 7.19 -23.23
CA ASN A 129 36.73 6.63 -24.24
C ASN A 129 38.08 7.35 -24.16
N THR A 130 39.18 6.58 -24.13
CA THR A 130 40.52 7.14 -24.29
C THR A 130 40.96 6.91 -25.74
N LYS A 131 41.63 7.94 -26.30
CA LYS A 131 41.80 8.24 -27.73
C LYS A 131 42.10 7.05 -28.64
#